data_AF-A0AAJ5T5Z3-F1
#
_entry.id   AF-A0AAJ5T5Z3-F1
#
_cell.length_a   1.000
_cell.length_b   1.000
_cell.length_c   1.000
_cell.angle_alpha   90.00
_cell.angle_beta   90.00
_cell.angle_gamma   90.00
#
_symmetry.space_group_name_H-M   'P 1'
#
loop_
_entity.id
_entity.type
_entity.pdbx_description
1 polymer ?
#
loop_
_entity_poly.entity_id
_entity_poly.type
_entity_poly.pdbx_seq_one_letter_code
_entity_poly.pdbx_strand_id
1 'polypeptide(L)'
;MEHISHSAGERRVERVALGDASERIVSIDVHANPMMRGDTAFCATSHGSSGLQTVSSAFSALLFSFVAERGVGALLSFAIDLRDVAAWPATTCLLEWRIGAIEPHFGLKGDIVRLNGRASLPDGSVVLSGSAKAVVYPASQVDPGPEVCAEEIFWSRFAVPA
;
A
#
# COMPACT_ATOMS: atom_id res chain seq x y z
N MET A 1 43.79 -9.60 -35.63
CA MET A 1 42.40 -10.10 -35.66
C MET A 1 42.21 -10.92 -34.40
N GLU A 2 41.79 -10.27 -33.31
CA GLU A 2 41.32 -10.96 -32.11
C GLU A 2 40.09 -10.19 -31.63
N HIS A 3 38.96 -10.88 -31.66
CA HIS A 3 37.64 -10.39 -31.28
C HIS A 3 37.55 -10.31 -29.76
N ILE A 4 37.36 -9.10 -29.22
CA ILE A 4 36.90 -8.92 -27.85
C ILE A 4 35.37 -9.05 -27.88
N SER A 5 34.88 -10.24 -27.56
CA SER A 5 33.47 -10.51 -27.37
C SER A 5 33.01 -9.92 -26.04
N HIS A 6 32.20 -8.85 -26.09
CA HIS A 6 31.43 -8.37 -24.95
C HIS A 6 30.32 -9.36 -24.65
N SER A 7 30.50 -10.17 -23.60
CA SER A 7 29.43 -10.96 -22.98
C SER A 7 28.49 -9.99 -22.27
N ALA A 8 27.31 -9.77 -22.86
CA ALA A 8 26.21 -9.08 -22.21
C ALA A 8 25.73 -9.95 -21.05
N GLY A 9 26.04 -9.52 -19.82
CA GLY A 9 25.56 -10.14 -18.60
C GLY A 9 24.03 -10.11 -18.58
N GLU A 10 23.42 -11.26 -18.83
CA GLU A 10 22.01 -11.55 -18.63
C GLU A 10 21.71 -11.34 -17.14
N ARG A 11 21.18 -10.17 -16.78
CA ARG A 11 20.59 -9.95 -15.45
C ARG A 11 19.35 -10.82 -15.38
N ARG A 12 19.52 -12.05 -14.87
CA ARG A 12 18.43 -12.92 -14.46
C ARG A 12 17.64 -12.19 -13.38
N VAL A 13 16.55 -11.55 -13.79
CA VAL A 13 15.55 -10.99 -12.89
C VAL A 13 14.91 -12.19 -12.19
N GLU A 14 15.39 -12.52 -10.99
CA GLU A 14 14.70 -13.46 -10.14
C GLU A 14 13.30 -12.93 -9.89
N ARG A 15 12.30 -13.71 -10.33
CA ARG A 15 10.91 -13.48 -10.02
C ARG A 15 10.78 -13.56 -8.50
N VAL A 16 10.69 -12.40 -7.84
CA VAL A 16 10.21 -12.34 -6.46
C VAL A 16 8.75 -12.78 -6.55
N ALA A 17 8.50 -14.05 -6.25
CA ALA A 17 7.15 -14.57 -6.15
C ALA A 17 6.39 -13.69 -5.15
N LEU A 18 5.29 -13.09 -5.58
CA LEU A 18 4.35 -12.44 -4.68
C LEU A 18 4.04 -13.43 -3.56
N GLY A 19 4.25 -13.05 -2.30
CA GLY A 19 3.79 -13.87 -1.19
C GLY A 19 2.30 -14.19 -1.37
N ASP A 20 1.94 -15.47 -1.31
CA ASP A 20 0.61 -16.01 -1.67
C ASP A 20 -0.55 -15.47 -0.82
N ALA A 21 -0.27 -14.84 0.32
CA ALA A 21 -1.31 -14.30 1.18
C ALA A 21 -2.06 -13.18 0.44
N SER A 22 -3.38 -13.22 0.32
CA SER A 22 -4.18 -12.10 -0.22
C SER A 22 -4.49 -11.04 0.85
N GLU A 23 -4.09 -11.32 2.10
CA GLU A 23 -4.46 -10.56 3.29
C GLU A 23 -3.33 -10.59 4.32
N ARG A 24 -3.27 -9.56 5.17
CA ARG A 24 -2.40 -9.50 6.35
C ARG A 24 -3.20 -8.97 7.53
N ILE A 25 -3.10 -9.69 8.63
CA ILE A 25 -3.77 -9.37 9.88
C ILE A 25 -2.73 -9.31 11.01
N VAL A 26 -2.80 -8.27 11.84
CA VAL A 26 -1.97 -8.08 13.03
C VAL A 26 -2.82 -7.52 14.16
N SER A 27 -2.53 -7.91 15.39
CA SER A 27 -3.12 -7.32 16.58
C SER A 27 -2.17 -6.31 17.23
N ILE A 28 -2.69 -5.17 17.68
CA ILE A 28 -1.94 -4.09 18.33
C ILE A 28 -2.62 -3.70 19.64
N ASP A 29 -1.86 -3.56 20.72
CA ASP A 29 -2.38 -2.90 21.93
C ASP A 29 -2.54 -1.40 21.64
N VAL A 30 -3.77 -0.90 21.81
CA VAL A 30 -4.15 0.49 21.51
C VAL A 30 -3.27 1.50 22.24
N HIS A 31 -2.82 1.19 23.47
CA HIS A 31 -2.02 2.11 24.28
C HIS A 31 -0.54 1.73 24.33
N ALA A 32 -0.07 0.81 23.50
CA ALA A 32 1.35 0.46 23.39
C ALA A 32 2.20 1.52 22.64
N ASN A 33 1.85 2.80 22.74
CA ASN A 33 2.62 3.87 22.13
C ASN A 33 3.91 4.14 22.95
N PRO A 34 5.11 3.86 22.40
CA PRO A 34 6.35 4.10 23.11
C PRO A 34 6.63 5.59 23.35
N MET A 35 6.05 6.50 22.55
CA MET A 35 6.16 7.95 22.78
C MET A 35 5.36 8.43 24.01
N MET A 36 4.46 7.60 24.54
CA MET A 36 3.66 7.91 25.74
C MET A 36 4.27 7.34 27.03
N ARG A 37 5.40 6.61 26.95
CA ARG A 37 6.12 6.14 28.14
C ARG A 37 6.80 7.32 28.83
N GLY A 38 6.17 7.81 29.90
CA GLY A 38 6.81 8.72 30.86
C GLY A 38 6.18 10.10 31.00
N ASP A 39 5.12 10.43 30.25
CA ASP A 39 4.51 11.76 30.32
C ASP A 39 2.98 11.70 30.46
N THR A 40 2.52 11.52 31.71
CA THR A 40 1.09 11.44 32.06
C THR A 40 0.33 12.73 31.77
N ALA A 41 1.02 13.87 31.65
CA ALA A 41 0.41 15.16 31.34
C ALA A 41 -0.02 15.25 29.86
N PHE A 42 0.78 14.73 28.93
CA PHE A 42 0.43 14.69 27.52
C PHE A 42 -0.79 13.76 27.28
N CYS A 43 -0.82 12.59 27.93
CA CYS A 43 -1.99 11.68 27.94
C CYS A 43 -3.29 12.36 28.38
N ALA A 44 -3.22 13.24 29.39
CA ALA A 44 -4.38 13.92 29.95
C ALA A 44 -4.90 15.03 29.03
N THR A 45 -4.02 15.71 28.31
CA THR A 45 -4.37 16.80 27.38
C THR A 45 -4.79 16.33 25.99
N SER A 46 -4.47 15.09 25.63
CA SER A 46 -4.67 14.58 24.27
C SER A 46 -6.07 14.00 24.02
N HIS A 47 -7.01 14.14 24.96
CA HIS A 47 -8.41 13.67 24.82
C HIS A 47 -8.56 12.22 24.28
N GLY A 48 -7.65 11.31 24.66
CA GLY A 48 -7.68 9.93 24.16
C GLY A 48 -7.10 9.72 22.75
N SER A 49 -6.43 10.72 22.15
CA SER A 49 -5.78 10.60 20.83
C SER A 49 -4.56 9.66 20.80
N SER A 50 -4.08 9.19 21.95
CA SER A 50 -2.96 8.23 22.02
C SER A 50 -3.30 6.93 21.29
N GLY A 51 -4.51 6.41 21.51
CA GLY A 51 -5.01 5.21 20.84
C GLY A 51 -5.12 5.40 19.33
N LEU A 52 -5.67 6.54 18.90
CA LEU A 52 -5.74 6.91 17.49
C LEU A 52 -4.35 6.91 16.83
N GLN A 53 -3.34 7.50 17.47
CA GLN A 53 -1.97 7.56 16.94
C GLN A 53 -1.31 6.18 16.87
N THR A 54 -1.43 5.35 17.92
CA THR A 54 -0.89 3.99 17.91
C THR A 54 -1.52 3.16 16.79
N VAL A 55 -2.86 3.19 16.69
CA VAL A 55 -3.60 2.36 15.77
C VAL A 55 -3.39 2.84 14.34
N SER A 56 -3.43 4.14 14.07
CA SER A 56 -3.20 4.68 12.72
C SER A 56 -1.77 4.48 12.22
N SER A 57 -0.76 4.62 13.09
CA SER A 57 0.64 4.36 12.73
C SER A 57 0.89 2.87 12.47
N ALA A 58 0.42 1.99 13.35
CA ALA A 58 0.51 0.54 13.16
C ALA A 58 -0.25 0.08 11.91
N PHE A 59 -1.43 0.66 11.66
CA PHE A 59 -2.24 0.37 10.48
C PHE A 59 -1.54 0.79 9.18
N SER A 60 -0.87 1.94 9.18
CA SER A 60 -0.07 2.40 8.04
C SER A 60 1.18 1.55 7.84
N ALA A 61 1.89 1.23 8.92
CA ALA A 61 3.08 0.37 8.88
C ALA A 61 2.72 -1.03 8.34
N LEU A 62 1.56 -1.56 8.72
CA LEU A 62 1.06 -2.83 8.21
C LEU A 62 0.87 -2.77 6.68
N LEU A 63 0.26 -1.70 6.15
CA LEU A 63 0.15 -1.49 4.71
C LEU A 63 1.53 -1.49 4.05
N PHE A 64 2.47 -0.71 4.57
CA PHE A 64 3.82 -0.58 3.99
C PHE A 64 4.58 -1.91 3.98
N SER A 65 4.53 -2.67 5.07
CA SER A 65 5.10 -4.04 5.12
C SER A 65 4.43 -4.93 4.07
N PHE A 66 3.10 -4.88 4.01
CA PHE A 66 2.30 -5.71 3.11
C PHE A 66 2.61 -5.44 1.63
N VAL A 67 2.78 -4.18 1.24
CA VAL A 67 3.14 -3.82 -0.14
C VAL A 67 4.62 -4.08 -0.44
N ALA A 68 5.52 -3.86 0.53
CA ALA A 68 6.96 -4.11 0.35
C ALA A 68 7.26 -5.58 0.08
N GLU A 69 6.60 -6.50 0.79
CA GLU A 69 6.74 -7.95 0.60
C GLU A 69 6.23 -8.44 -0.76
N ARG A 70 5.48 -7.61 -1.49
CA ARG A 70 4.96 -7.94 -2.84
C ARG A 70 5.75 -7.32 -3.97
N GLY A 71 6.89 -6.71 -3.68
CA GLY A 71 7.68 -6.03 -4.71
C GLY A 71 6.90 -4.88 -5.37
N VAL A 72 6.04 -4.19 -4.60
CA VAL A 72 5.41 -2.96 -5.07
C VAL A 72 6.49 -1.95 -5.44
N GLY A 73 6.44 -1.47 -6.69
CA GLY A 73 7.37 -0.47 -7.20
C GLY A 73 6.96 0.96 -6.85
N ALA A 74 5.66 1.21 -6.64
CA ALA A 74 5.15 2.53 -6.26
C ALA A 74 3.81 2.44 -5.52
N LEU A 75 3.62 3.29 -4.51
CA LEU A 75 2.32 3.54 -3.90
C LEU A 75 1.68 4.78 -4.57
N LEU A 76 0.53 4.60 -5.22
CA LEU A 76 -0.15 5.65 -5.97
C LEU A 76 -1.09 6.49 -5.10
N SER A 77 -1.76 5.85 -4.15
CA SER A 77 -2.67 6.53 -3.24
C SER A 77 -2.80 5.78 -1.93
N PHE A 78 -2.98 6.52 -0.85
CA PHE A 78 -3.28 5.99 0.47
C PHE A 78 -4.20 6.96 1.20
N ALA A 79 -5.34 6.45 1.66
CA ALA A 79 -6.31 7.17 2.45
C ALA A 79 -6.70 6.36 3.68
N ILE A 80 -6.86 7.04 4.80
CA ILE A 80 -7.37 6.50 6.06
C ILE A 80 -8.56 7.35 6.47
N ASP A 81 -9.70 6.70 6.67
CA ASP A 81 -10.87 7.30 7.28
C ASP A 81 -10.88 6.93 8.76
N LEU A 82 -10.80 7.96 9.59
CA LEU A 82 -10.85 7.86 11.04
C LEU A 82 -12.31 7.96 11.46
N ARG A 83 -12.83 6.98 12.21
CA ARG A 83 -14.14 7.13 12.86
C ARG A 83 -13.96 7.79 14.22
N ASP A 84 -14.89 8.66 14.58
CA ASP A 84 -14.86 9.34 15.87
C ASP A 84 -15.01 8.32 17.00
N VAL A 85 -14.05 8.31 17.92
CA VAL A 85 -14.00 7.43 19.08
C VAL A 85 -13.78 8.33 20.29
N ALA A 86 -14.86 8.61 21.01
CA ALA A 86 -14.85 9.54 22.14
C ALA A 86 -13.83 9.15 23.24
N ALA A 87 -13.57 7.86 23.41
CA ALA A 87 -12.51 7.35 24.26
C ALA A 87 -11.98 6.01 23.73
N TRP A 88 -10.68 5.91 23.53
CA TRP A 88 -10.04 4.67 23.07
C TRP A 88 -9.88 3.66 24.21
N PRO A 89 -10.50 2.47 24.11
CA PRO A 89 -10.41 1.47 25.18
C PRO A 89 -8.98 0.93 25.34
N ALA A 90 -8.59 0.62 26.57
CA ALA A 90 -7.35 -0.09 26.85
C ALA A 90 -7.50 -1.57 26.49
N THR A 91 -7.40 -1.85 25.20
CA THR A 91 -7.61 -3.17 24.62
C THR A 91 -6.74 -3.37 23.38
N THR A 92 -6.88 -4.53 22.75
CA THR A 92 -6.20 -4.86 21.50
C THR A 92 -7.11 -4.54 20.32
N CYS A 93 -6.57 -3.85 19.32
CA CYS A 93 -7.20 -3.63 18.05
C CYS A 93 -6.68 -4.65 17.03
N LEU A 94 -7.57 -5.18 16.20
CA LEU A 94 -7.23 -6.02 15.06
C LEU A 94 -7.07 -5.12 13.82
N LEU A 95 -5.93 -5.22 13.16
CA LEU A 95 -5.58 -4.51 11.93
C LEU A 95 -5.56 -5.49 10.78
N GLU A 96 -6.25 -5.16 9.69
CA GLU A 96 -6.36 -5.98 8.49
C GLU A 96 -6.06 -5.13 7.26
N TRP A 97 -5.27 -5.67 6.33
CA TRP A 97 -5.16 -5.20 4.95
C TRP A 97 -5.30 -6.36 4.00
N ARG A 98 -6.08 -6.18 2.93
CA ARG A 98 -6.34 -7.20 1.92
C ARG A 98 -6.34 -6.64 0.51
N ILE A 99 -5.98 -7.49 -0.44
CA ILE A 99 -6.11 -7.21 -1.87
C ILE A 99 -7.59 -7.35 -2.24
N GLY A 100 -8.19 -6.25 -2.72
CA GLY A 100 -9.55 -6.27 -3.26
C GLY A 100 -9.60 -6.54 -4.76
N ALA A 101 -8.59 -6.09 -5.51
CA ALA A 101 -8.50 -6.31 -6.95
C ALA A 101 -7.05 -6.15 -7.44
N ILE A 102 -6.75 -6.82 -8.55
CA ILE A 102 -5.52 -6.63 -9.33
C ILE A 102 -5.97 -6.39 -10.78
N GLU A 103 -5.58 -5.24 -11.32
CA GLU A 103 -6.00 -4.78 -12.65
C GLU A 103 -4.74 -4.47 -13.47
N PRO A 104 -4.51 -5.15 -14.63
CA PRO A 104 -3.43 -4.79 -15.53
C PRO A 104 -3.55 -3.34 -15.99
N HIS A 105 -2.45 -2.59 -15.99
CA HIS A 105 -2.44 -1.21 -16.45
C HIS A 105 -1.41 -0.98 -17.55
N PHE A 106 -1.90 -0.97 -18.80
CA PHE A 106 -1.07 -0.89 -20.01
C PHE A 106 -0.13 0.32 -20.03
N GLY A 107 -0.60 1.50 -19.59
CA GLY A 107 0.24 2.70 -19.56
C GLY A 107 1.36 2.69 -18.52
N LEU A 108 1.28 1.81 -17.51
CA LEU A 108 2.27 1.73 -16.44
C LEU A 108 3.22 0.55 -16.61
N LYS A 109 2.98 -0.38 -17.56
CA LYS A 109 3.72 -1.65 -17.71
C LYS A 109 3.74 -2.51 -16.42
N GLY A 110 2.69 -2.39 -15.61
CA GLY A 110 2.54 -3.08 -14.33
C GLY A 110 1.06 -3.27 -13.99
N ASP A 111 0.81 -3.97 -12.88
CA ASP A 111 -0.55 -4.16 -12.37
C ASP A 111 -0.86 -3.17 -11.27
N ILE A 112 -2.06 -2.58 -11.31
CA ILE A 112 -2.60 -1.82 -10.20
C ILE A 112 -3.23 -2.79 -9.20
N VAL A 113 -2.69 -2.81 -8.00
CA VAL A 113 -3.24 -3.52 -6.85
C VAL A 113 -4.10 -2.55 -6.04
N ARG A 114 -5.38 -2.88 -5.86
CA ARG A 114 -6.29 -2.15 -4.97
C ARG A 114 -6.34 -2.86 -3.63
N LEU A 115 -6.07 -2.12 -2.56
CA LEU A 115 -6.06 -2.64 -1.20
C LEU A 115 -7.15 -1.97 -0.36
N ASN A 116 -7.78 -2.78 0.48
CA ASN A 116 -8.74 -2.34 1.49
C ASN A 116 -8.20 -2.71 2.86
N GLY A 117 -8.33 -1.81 3.83
CA GLY A 117 -7.92 -2.07 5.19
C GLY A 117 -9.00 -1.71 6.19
N ARG A 118 -8.95 -2.35 7.35
CA ARG A 118 -9.84 -2.12 8.48
C ARG A 118 -9.08 -2.25 9.78
N ALA A 119 -9.38 -1.38 10.73
CA ALA A 119 -9.03 -1.59 12.14
C ALA A 119 -10.32 -1.78 12.95
N SER A 120 -10.39 -2.85 13.73
CA SER A 120 -11.56 -3.18 14.57
C SER A 120 -11.20 -3.48 16.01
N LEU A 121 -12.09 -3.08 16.91
CA LEU A 121 -12.07 -3.47 18.32
C LEU A 121 -12.58 -4.91 18.51
N PRO A 122 -12.39 -5.53 19.69
CA PRO A 122 -12.83 -6.91 19.94
C PRO A 122 -14.35 -7.14 19.85
N ASP A 123 -15.14 -6.08 20.04
CA ASP A 123 -16.60 -6.09 19.85
C ASP A 123 -17.01 -6.06 18.37
N GLY A 124 -16.04 -5.97 17.45
CA GLY A 124 -16.24 -5.85 16.01
C GLY A 124 -16.40 -4.42 15.50
N SER A 125 -16.47 -3.42 16.38
CA SER A 125 -16.60 -2.01 16.00
C SER A 125 -15.42 -1.57 15.14
N VAL A 126 -15.71 -0.93 14.00
CA VAL A 126 -14.69 -0.35 13.12
C VAL A 126 -14.28 1.00 13.65
N VAL A 127 -12.97 1.19 13.83
CA VAL A 127 -12.40 2.47 14.28
C VAL A 127 -11.60 3.16 13.18
N LEU A 128 -11.04 2.39 12.23
CA LEU A 128 -10.41 2.90 11.02
C LEU A 128 -10.85 2.10 9.79
N SER A 129 -10.96 2.78 8.65
CA SER A 129 -10.93 2.13 7.33
C SER A 129 -9.83 2.73 6.48
N GLY A 130 -9.25 1.92 5.61
CA GLY A 130 -8.18 2.33 4.71
C GLY A 130 -8.44 1.90 3.28
N SER A 131 -8.02 2.73 2.34
CA SER A 131 -7.92 2.34 0.93
C SER A 131 -6.57 2.74 0.38
N ALA A 132 -6.00 1.86 -0.46
CA ALA A 132 -4.73 2.13 -1.11
C ALA A 132 -4.70 1.60 -2.54
N LYS A 133 -3.87 2.23 -3.38
CA LYS A 133 -3.54 1.75 -4.72
C LYS A 133 -2.03 1.70 -4.85
N ALA A 134 -1.53 0.59 -5.35
CA ALA A 134 -0.10 0.35 -5.57
C ALA A 134 0.14 -0.21 -6.97
N VAL A 135 1.35 -0.07 -7.48
CA VAL A 135 1.79 -0.69 -8.73
C VAL A 135 2.78 -1.80 -8.42
N VAL A 136 2.53 -2.99 -8.95
CA VAL A 136 3.46 -4.11 -8.93
C VAL A 136 4.01 -4.33 -10.33
N TYR A 137 5.32 -4.60 -10.41
CA TYR A 137 6.04 -4.84 -11.66
C TYR A 137 6.65 -6.25 -11.68
N PRO A 138 6.73 -6.90 -12.86
CA PRO A 138 6.07 -6.56 -14.12
C PRO A 138 4.57 -6.91 -14.10
N ALA A 139 3.80 -6.47 -15.11
CA ALA A 139 2.39 -6.83 -15.25
C ALA A 139 2.19 -8.37 -15.32
N SER A 140 1.18 -8.89 -14.64
CA SER A 140 0.85 -10.33 -14.63
C SER A 140 0.30 -10.83 -15.96
N GLN A 141 -0.30 -9.93 -16.76
CA GLN A 141 -0.69 -10.22 -18.14
C GLN A 141 0.27 -9.54 -19.13
N VAL A 142 1.13 -10.36 -19.75
CA VAL A 142 1.85 -9.99 -20.96
C VAL A 142 1.01 -10.44 -22.14
N ASP A 143 0.16 -9.54 -22.65
CA ASP A 143 -0.19 -9.57 -24.07
C ASP A 143 0.00 -8.16 -24.65
N PRO A 144 1.17 -7.87 -25.25
CA PRO A 144 1.31 -6.70 -26.07
C PRO A 144 0.61 -6.97 -27.40
N GLY A 145 -0.73 -6.79 -27.41
CA GLY A 145 -1.41 -6.47 -28.66
C GLY A 145 -0.72 -5.27 -29.31
N PRO A 146 -0.68 -5.20 -30.66
CA PRO A 146 0.28 -4.36 -31.39
C PRO A 146 0.27 -2.94 -30.84
N GLU A 147 1.45 -2.44 -30.50
CA GLU A 147 1.68 -1.08 -30.00
C GLU A 147 0.99 -0.08 -30.92
N VAL A 148 -0.21 0.38 -30.53
CA VAL A 148 -0.70 1.66 -31.01
C VAL A 148 0.09 2.67 -30.21
N CYS A 149 1.16 3.19 -30.82
CA CYS A 149 2.00 4.26 -30.31
C CYS A 149 1.12 5.36 -29.70
N ALA A 150 1.00 5.37 -28.38
CA ALA A 150 0.22 6.36 -27.65
C ALA A 150 0.82 7.78 -27.79
N GLU A 151 2.01 7.91 -28.37
CA GLU A 151 2.60 9.20 -28.73
C GLU A 151 1.83 9.93 -29.84
N GLU A 152 1.19 9.23 -30.80
CA GLU A 152 0.45 9.92 -31.87
C GLU A 152 -0.94 10.43 -31.43
N ILE A 153 -1.56 9.82 -30.41
CA ILE A 153 -2.87 10.25 -29.89
C ILE A 153 -2.73 11.45 -28.95
N PHE A 154 -1.59 11.59 -28.27
CA PHE A 154 -1.34 12.73 -27.38
C PHE A 154 -1.16 14.03 -28.18
N TRP A 155 -0.35 14.03 -29.24
CA TRP A 155 -0.10 15.25 -30.03
C TRP A 155 -1.25 15.65 -30.96
N SER A 156 -2.07 14.70 -31.42
CA SER A 156 -3.23 15.00 -32.29
C SER A 156 -4.40 15.67 -31.55
N ARG A 157 -4.44 15.62 -30.21
CA ARG A 157 -5.44 16.33 -29.39
C ARG A 157 -5.07 17.76 -29.01
N PHE A 158 -3.81 18.17 -29.22
CA PHE A 158 -3.31 19.52 -28.87
C PHE A 158 -2.93 20.35 -30.09
N ALA A 159 -3.18 19.87 -31.32
CA ALA A 159 -3.07 20.70 -32.51
C ALA A 159 -4.18 21.77 -32.50
N VAL A 160 -3.85 22.95 -31.99
CA VAL A 160 -4.67 24.16 -32.12
C VAL A 160 -4.61 24.58 -33.60
N PRO A 161 -5.74 24.71 -34.31
CA PRO A 161 -5.72 25.19 -35.69
C PRO A 161 -5.28 26.66 -35.71
N ALA A 162 -4.41 26.98 -36.68
CA ALA A 162 -3.89 28.32 -36.96
C ALA A 162 -4.97 29.30 -37.44
#